data_AF-A0AAD5RNM9-F1
#
_entry.id   AF-A0AAD5RNM9-F1
#
_cell.length_a   1.000
_cell.length_b   1.000
_cell.length_c   1.000
_cell.angle_alpha   90.00
_cell.angle_beta   90.00
_cell.angle_gamma   90.00
#
_symmetry.space_group_name_H-M   'P 1'
#
loop_
_entity.id
_entity.type
_entity.pdbx_description
1 polymer ?
#
loop_
_entity_poly.entity_id
_entity_poly.type
_entity_poly.pdbx_seq_one_letter_code
_entity_poly.pdbx_strand_id
1 'polypeptide(L)'
;MPNIWSSLALAGTAAAASQRFLAPENDIKHPASETATNPLTWLGANSPWFAGDNVYDISSSVPDGCYVDMAAYNVRHGSRYPDNGAYNGWVDMYERFQNASLTGTGSLSFLSSWSPVLTDPSTQIAQLSPTGWKEAFDLGYKLRTQYPSLYTATSEETQTQYVWANDYPRVIQTARLFLRGYLGTNATLFGRVVSVNPDGDGHAEAIGNSLSPSDACPNFDDDGGRDEQAEWGDGWIPAAKARLAALLEGPGDFELADSDVTQVPYLCGFESQILGRLSPWCGVFADDELRSYEYWNDLRYFYGVGAGTDLPKKMMTPYLSDLVGILADGPGQTGASRDGNGTFEFPSLVVAFMNDGQINELAVASGVYDEQVFLNTTVRDDERLFMARRLSTMRGTVAFERLVCEVGGGGESGSGSSSGSSSGPGSSSGSGSGSGSGRNSGSGSSNGGSYGFGGWGNGTDVSYGSGGHGTGTGTVGGGYPSETGSSGHDDGGDDEDQDTTSKLTTRSSPSSNAPTKTKSYIRILLNDAVYTIPSCQSGPGSSCPMDQYVQYMADKMAEEGNWMTNCNVTDSDAPSKAGASFFKDLTGDYIEIVEP
;
A
#
# COMPACT_ATOMS: atom_id res chain seq x y z
N MET A 1 -16.98 -66.62 23.11
CA MET A 1 -16.12 -65.97 24.13
C MET A 1 -14.76 -65.67 23.50
N PRO A 2 -14.16 -64.48 23.67
CA PRO A 2 -14.71 -63.19 24.10
C PRO A 2 -14.45 -62.03 23.10
N ASN A 3 -15.39 -61.07 23.15
CA ASN A 3 -15.31 -59.60 23.07
C ASN A 3 -14.17 -58.92 22.29
N ILE A 4 -14.55 -57.94 21.46
CA ILE A 4 -14.22 -56.52 21.68
C ILE A 4 -15.33 -55.66 21.06
N TRP A 5 -15.90 -54.76 21.87
CA TRP A 5 -16.72 -53.64 21.46
C TRP A 5 -15.81 -52.55 20.89
N SER A 6 -16.24 -51.85 19.85
CA SER A 6 -15.71 -50.51 19.56
C SER A 6 -16.87 -49.58 19.23
N SER A 7 -17.13 -48.71 20.21
CA SER A 7 -18.03 -47.59 20.16
C SER A 7 -17.42 -46.44 19.35
N LEU A 8 -18.29 -45.73 18.64
CA LEU A 8 -18.31 -44.30 18.31
C LEU A 8 -16.97 -43.57 18.03
N ALA A 9 -16.91 -43.01 16.82
CA ALA A 9 -16.68 -41.57 16.66
C ALA A 9 -17.47 -41.07 15.44
N LEU A 10 -18.65 -40.48 15.67
CA LEU A 10 -19.22 -39.55 14.71
C LEU A 10 -18.33 -38.32 14.74
N ALA A 11 -17.44 -38.18 13.76
CA ALA A 11 -16.78 -36.92 13.47
C ALA A 11 -17.84 -35.99 12.87
N GLY A 12 -18.50 -35.22 13.73
CA GLY A 12 -19.21 -34.02 13.30
C GLY A 12 -18.17 -33.00 12.87
N THR A 13 -17.79 -33.01 11.59
CA THR A 13 -17.12 -31.86 10.99
C THR A 13 -18.16 -30.76 10.86
N ALA A 14 -18.19 -29.84 11.81
CA ALA A 14 -18.68 -28.49 11.53
C ALA A 14 -17.77 -27.97 10.42
N ALA A 15 -18.27 -28.00 9.18
CA ALA A 15 -17.63 -27.30 8.09
C ALA A 15 -17.71 -25.81 8.45
N ALA A 16 -16.60 -25.25 8.93
CA ALA A 16 -16.39 -23.83 8.86
C ALA A 16 -16.59 -23.48 7.38
N ALA A 17 -17.68 -22.78 7.08
CA ALA A 17 -17.97 -22.36 5.73
C ALA A 17 -16.88 -21.37 5.34
N SER A 18 -15.81 -21.86 4.70
CA SER A 18 -14.81 -21.02 4.04
C SER A 18 -15.59 -20.02 3.18
N GLN A 19 -15.51 -18.73 3.51
CA GLN A 19 -16.13 -17.68 2.72
C GLN A 19 -15.67 -17.86 1.27
N ARG A 20 -16.61 -18.20 0.39
CA ARG A 20 -16.35 -18.30 -1.04
C ARG A 20 -16.51 -16.90 -1.60
N PHE A 21 -15.41 -16.16 -1.68
CA PHE A 21 -15.40 -14.87 -2.35
C PHE A 21 -15.71 -15.07 -3.84
N LEU A 22 -16.69 -14.31 -4.34
CA LEU A 22 -17.01 -14.26 -5.78
C LEU A 22 -16.03 -13.36 -6.54
N ALA A 23 -15.35 -12.46 -5.82
CA ALA A 23 -14.23 -11.68 -6.31
C ALA A 23 -12.94 -12.46 -6.01
N PRO A 24 -12.25 -13.04 -7.00
CA PRO A 24 -10.94 -13.63 -6.79
C PRO A 24 -9.94 -12.55 -6.36
N GLU A 25 -8.83 -12.96 -5.77
CA GLU A 25 -7.67 -12.10 -5.58
C GLU A 25 -7.27 -11.49 -6.94
N ASN A 26 -6.81 -10.24 -6.95
CA ASN A 26 -6.65 -9.48 -8.20
C ASN A 26 -5.54 -10.10 -9.08
N ASP A 27 -5.93 -11.02 -9.97
CA ASP A 27 -5.05 -11.86 -10.79
C ASP A 27 -4.34 -11.04 -11.88
N ILE A 28 -3.37 -10.22 -11.50
CA ILE A 28 -2.18 -10.06 -12.34
C ILE A 28 -1.49 -11.41 -12.29
N LYS A 29 -1.36 -12.04 -13.46
CA LYS A 29 -0.62 -13.30 -13.54
C LYS A 29 0.87 -13.02 -13.38
N HIS A 30 1.50 -13.82 -12.54
CA HIS A 30 2.95 -13.80 -12.32
C HIS A 30 3.56 -15.09 -12.87
N PRO A 31 3.68 -15.24 -14.21
CA PRO A 31 4.21 -16.46 -14.80
C PRO A 31 5.71 -16.60 -14.55
N ALA A 32 6.17 -17.85 -14.47
CA ALA A 32 7.59 -18.17 -14.53
C ALA A 32 8.22 -17.68 -15.85
N SER A 33 9.51 -17.38 -15.80
CA SER A 33 10.36 -17.25 -16.99
C SER A 33 11.14 -18.55 -17.23
N GLU A 34 12.02 -18.56 -18.22
CA GLU A 34 12.92 -19.71 -18.46
C GLU A 34 13.93 -19.91 -17.32
N THR A 35 14.20 -18.87 -16.53
CA THR A 35 15.29 -18.82 -15.54
C THR A 35 14.82 -18.58 -14.10
N ALA A 36 13.58 -18.12 -13.90
CA ALA A 36 13.05 -17.75 -12.60
C ALA A 36 11.60 -18.23 -12.41
N THR A 37 11.28 -18.66 -11.20
CA THR A 37 9.97 -19.24 -10.88
C THR A 37 8.87 -18.18 -10.84
N ASN A 38 9.16 -17.03 -10.24
CA ASN A 38 8.23 -15.90 -10.12
C ASN A 38 9.00 -14.57 -10.25
N PRO A 39 9.47 -14.22 -11.46
CA PRO A 39 10.36 -13.07 -11.63
C PRO A 39 9.72 -11.75 -11.19
N LEU A 40 8.41 -11.59 -11.40
CA LEU A 40 7.68 -10.37 -11.05
C LEU A 40 7.45 -10.17 -9.54
N THR A 41 7.73 -11.17 -8.70
CA THR A 41 7.51 -11.06 -7.24
C THR A 41 8.78 -10.73 -6.45
N TRP A 42 9.89 -10.51 -7.13
CA TRP A 42 11.21 -10.23 -6.54
C TRP A 42 11.79 -8.89 -7.04
N LEU A 43 10.92 -7.96 -7.42
CA LEU A 43 11.30 -6.67 -8.00
C LEU A 43 11.07 -5.50 -7.03
N GLY A 44 10.85 -5.80 -5.75
CA GLY A 44 10.51 -4.85 -4.70
C GLY A 44 9.35 -3.95 -5.12
N ALA A 45 9.53 -2.65 -5.00
CA ALA A 45 8.53 -1.66 -5.37
C ALA A 45 8.27 -1.52 -6.89
N ASN A 46 9.05 -2.19 -7.73
CA ASN A 46 8.85 -2.21 -9.19
C ASN A 46 7.95 -3.37 -9.63
N SER A 47 7.58 -4.25 -8.70
CA SER A 47 6.64 -5.34 -8.93
C SER A 47 5.24 -4.78 -9.23
N PRO A 48 4.53 -5.31 -10.24
CA PRO A 48 3.07 -5.19 -10.29
C PRO A 48 2.45 -5.76 -9.00
N TRP A 49 1.21 -5.40 -8.69
CA TRP A 49 0.63 -5.81 -7.42
C TRP A 49 0.47 -7.34 -7.30
N PHE A 50 0.72 -7.85 -6.09
CA PHE A 50 0.29 -9.15 -5.61
C PHE A 50 0.04 -9.09 -4.09
N ALA A 51 -0.69 -10.08 -3.57
CA ALA A 51 -0.94 -10.17 -2.14
C ALA A 51 0.35 -10.49 -1.37
N GLY A 52 0.51 -9.86 -0.20
CA GLY A 52 1.65 -10.06 0.67
C GLY A 52 1.73 -11.51 1.19
N ASP A 53 2.94 -11.93 1.53
CA ASP A 53 3.14 -13.23 2.15
C ASP A 53 2.44 -13.25 3.54
N ASN A 54 1.82 -14.37 3.90
CA ASN A 54 1.28 -14.55 5.25
C ASN A 54 2.41 -14.85 6.26
N VAL A 55 3.16 -13.81 6.65
CA VAL A 55 4.37 -13.91 7.49
C VAL A 55 4.08 -14.53 8.86
N TYR A 56 2.88 -14.33 9.41
CA TYR A 56 2.51 -14.76 10.76
C TYR A 56 1.58 -15.98 10.80
N ASP A 57 1.27 -16.58 9.65
CA ASP A 57 0.28 -17.67 9.52
C ASP A 57 -1.11 -17.30 10.11
N ILE A 58 -1.53 -16.04 9.91
CA ILE A 58 -2.81 -15.51 10.40
C ILE A 58 -3.77 -15.34 9.21
N SER A 59 -4.99 -15.86 9.33
CA SER A 59 -6.01 -15.67 8.30
C SER A 59 -6.44 -14.19 8.19
N SER A 60 -6.55 -13.69 6.97
CA SER A 60 -7.14 -12.38 6.66
C SER A 60 -8.67 -12.35 6.74
N SER A 61 -9.32 -13.51 6.86
CA SER A 61 -10.77 -13.58 7.09
C SER A 61 -11.15 -12.90 8.41
N VAL A 62 -12.32 -12.29 8.46
CA VAL A 62 -12.84 -11.68 9.70
C VAL A 62 -13.01 -12.79 10.76
N PRO A 63 -12.48 -12.64 11.99
CA PRO A 63 -12.59 -13.67 13.03
C PRO A 63 -14.05 -14.00 13.40
N ASP A 64 -14.30 -15.23 13.84
CA ASP A 64 -15.63 -15.66 14.29
C ASP A 64 -16.15 -14.77 15.43
N GLY A 65 -17.42 -14.36 15.33
CA GLY A 65 -18.04 -13.44 16.30
C GLY A 65 -17.60 -11.98 16.16
N CYS A 66 -16.87 -11.63 15.11
CA CYS A 66 -16.52 -10.27 14.74
C CYS A 66 -17.16 -9.84 13.42
N TYR A 67 -17.27 -8.52 13.23
CA TYR A 67 -17.56 -7.90 11.95
C TYR A 67 -16.72 -6.63 11.77
N VAL A 68 -16.49 -6.22 10.53
CA VAL A 68 -15.85 -4.94 10.20
C VAL A 68 -16.95 -3.89 10.06
N ASP A 69 -16.90 -2.83 10.87
CA ASP A 69 -17.85 -1.71 10.79
C ASP A 69 -17.21 -0.41 10.31
N MET A 70 -15.89 -0.40 10.18
CA MET A 70 -15.13 0.67 9.53
C MET A 70 -13.78 0.13 9.02
N ALA A 71 -13.30 0.63 7.89
CA ALA A 71 -11.99 0.28 7.37
C ALA A 71 -11.33 1.47 6.66
N ALA A 72 -10.01 1.56 6.76
CA ALA A 72 -9.20 2.55 6.07
C ALA A 72 -8.15 1.86 5.18
N TYR A 73 -8.17 2.13 3.89
CA TYR A 73 -7.23 1.60 2.90
C TYR A 73 -6.35 2.73 2.38
N ASN A 74 -5.06 2.66 2.70
CA ASN A 74 -4.04 3.62 2.25
C ASN A 74 -3.25 2.96 1.13
N VAL A 75 -3.35 3.51 -0.08
CA VAL A 75 -3.03 2.80 -1.32
C VAL A 75 -2.04 3.61 -2.12
N ARG A 76 -0.89 3.03 -2.46
CA ARG A 76 0.00 3.58 -3.47
C ARG A 76 -0.75 3.67 -4.81
N HIS A 77 -0.40 4.64 -5.66
CA HIS A 77 -0.85 4.60 -7.04
C HIS A 77 -0.62 3.22 -7.70
N GLY A 78 -1.46 2.88 -8.69
CA GLY A 78 -1.30 1.66 -9.49
C GLY A 78 -0.02 1.64 -10.33
N SER A 79 0.17 0.56 -11.08
CA SER A 79 1.26 0.42 -12.04
C SER A 79 1.28 1.58 -13.03
N ARG A 80 2.47 2.07 -13.33
CA ARG A 80 2.68 3.33 -14.06
C ARG A 80 3.74 3.20 -15.14
N TYR A 81 3.77 4.14 -16.06
CA TYR A 81 4.94 4.34 -16.90
C TYR A 81 6.13 4.86 -16.07
N PRO A 82 7.38 4.66 -16.53
CA PRO A 82 8.57 5.18 -15.85
C PRO A 82 8.53 6.71 -15.74
N ASP A 83 9.29 7.24 -14.79
CA ASP A 83 9.57 8.67 -14.73
C ASP A 83 10.62 9.03 -15.79
N ASN A 84 10.77 10.32 -16.08
CA ASN A 84 11.64 10.81 -17.14
C ASN A 84 13.09 10.30 -17.00
N GLY A 85 13.65 10.32 -15.78
CA GLY A 85 15.01 9.83 -15.52
C GLY A 85 15.17 8.34 -15.81
N ALA A 86 14.22 7.51 -15.36
CA ALA A 86 14.25 6.07 -15.61
C ALA A 86 14.10 5.74 -17.10
N TYR A 87 13.18 6.42 -17.80
CA TYR A 87 13.01 6.22 -19.23
C TYR A 87 14.24 6.65 -20.05
N ASN A 88 14.88 7.77 -19.67
CA ASN A 88 16.14 8.19 -20.31
C ASN A 88 17.25 7.15 -20.11
N GLY A 89 17.30 6.48 -18.95
CA GLY A 89 18.20 5.35 -18.73
C GLY A 89 17.95 4.19 -19.70
N TRP A 90 16.68 3.86 -19.97
CA TRP A 90 16.32 2.81 -20.93
C TRP A 90 16.71 3.19 -22.36
N VAL A 91 16.51 4.45 -22.74
CA VAL A 91 16.89 4.98 -24.05
C VAL A 91 18.42 4.97 -24.22
N ASP A 92 19.17 5.43 -23.22
CA ASP A 92 20.64 5.38 -23.24
C ASP A 92 21.15 3.93 -23.37
N MET A 93 20.61 3.01 -22.58
CA MET A 93 20.97 1.59 -22.66
C MET A 93 20.71 1.02 -24.05
N TYR A 94 19.53 1.31 -24.63
CA TYR A 94 19.20 0.93 -25.99
C TYR A 94 20.21 1.50 -27.01
N GLU A 95 20.44 2.81 -27.00
CA GLU A 95 21.33 3.47 -27.95
C GLU A 95 22.76 2.95 -27.87
N ARG A 96 23.30 2.74 -26.65
CA ARG A 96 24.62 2.14 -26.46
C ARG A 96 24.72 0.73 -27.05
N PHE A 97 23.71 -0.12 -26.80
CA PHE A 97 23.71 -1.49 -27.32
C PHE A 97 23.58 -1.54 -28.84
N GLN A 98 22.73 -0.70 -29.44
CA GLN A 98 22.57 -0.63 -30.90
C GLN A 98 23.83 -0.06 -31.59
N ASN A 99 24.43 1.00 -31.03
CA ASN A 99 25.64 1.60 -31.59
C ASN A 99 26.85 0.65 -31.55
N ALA A 100 26.95 -0.16 -30.49
CA ALA A 100 27.97 -1.19 -30.38
C ALA A 100 27.69 -2.43 -31.26
N SER A 101 26.55 -2.48 -31.95
CA SER A 101 26.14 -3.61 -32.81
C SER A 101 26.21 -4.96 -32.06
N LEU A 102 25.79 -4.97 -30.80
CA LEU A 102 25.85 -6.15 -29.95
C LEU A 102 24.84 -7.21 -30.42
N THR A 103 25.30 -8.46 -30.44
CA THR A 103 24.48 -9.65 -30.60
C THR A 103 24.44 -10.37 -29.26
N GLY A 104 23.26 -10.42 -28.64
CA GLY A 104 23.07 -11.19 -27.42
C GLY A 104 22.85 -12.68 -27.72
N THR A 105 23.28 -13.53 -26.79
CA THR A 105 23.07 -14.98 -26.82
C THR A 105 22.33 -15.45 -25.56
N GLY A 106 21.82 -16.68 -25.57
CA GLY A 106 21.09 -17.24 -24.42
C GLY A 106 19.95 -16.33 -23.96
N SER A 107 19.93 -15.98 -22.68
CA SER A 107 18.90 -15.10 -22.10
C SER A 107 18.91 -13.66 -22.64
N LEU A 108 19.93 -13.26 -23.41
CA LEU A 108 19.99 -11.95 -24.09
C LEU A 108 19.74 -12.03 -25.60
N SER A 109 19.27 -13.17 -26.13
CA SER A 109 19.08 -13.34 -27.58
C SER A 109 18.06 -12.37 -28.21
N PHE A 110 17.22 -11.74 -27.40
CA PHE A 110 16.23 -10.75 -27.84
C PHE A 110 16.83 -9.34 -28.08
N LEU A 111 18.05 -9.08 -27.58
CA LEU A 111 18.63 -7.74 -27.46
C LEU A 111 18.71 -6.97 -28.79
N SER A 112 19.04 -7.65 -29.89
CA SER A 112 19.15 -7.03 -31.22
C SER A 112 17.81 -6.55 -31.78
N SER A 113 16.70 -7.01 -31.21
CA SER A 113 15.33 -6.64 -31.61
C SER A 113 14.59 -5.83 -30.55
N TRP A 114 15.20 -5.63 -29.38
CA TRP A 114 14.59 -4.90 -28.28
C TRP A 114 14.69 -3.39 -28.51
N SER A 115 13.66 -2.66 -28.13
CA SER A 115 13.63 -1.21 -28.07
C SER A 115 12.76 -0.75 -26.88
N PRO A 116 12.96 0.46 -26.32
CA PRO A 116 12.10 1.01 -25.29
C PRO A 116 10.62 1.01 -25.71
N VAL A 117 9.72 0.74 -24.77
CA VAL A 117 8.33 0.33 -25.07
C VAL A 117 7.30 1.47 -25.09
N LEU A 118 7.71 2.70 -24.75
CA LEU A 118 6.79 3.84 -24.75
C LEU A 118 6.53 4.28 -26.19
N THR A 119 5.25 4.39 -26.55
CA THR A 119 4.79 4.77 -27.89
C THR A 119 4.57 6.27 -28.03
N ASP A 120 4.26 6.95 -26.93
CA ASP A 120 4.12 8.40 -26.83
C ASP A 120 4.65 8.86 -25.47
N PRO A 121 5.98 8.99 -25.30
CA PRO A 121 6.56 9.39 -24.03
C PRO A 121 6.00 10.72 -23.49
N SER A 122 5.58 11.63 -24.36
CA SER A 122 5.10 12.96 -23.97
C SER A 122 3.81 12.93 -23.15
N THR A 123 2.97 11.92 -23.34
CA THR A 123 1.71 11.74 -22.60
C THR A 123 1.75 10.56 -21.63
N GLN A 124 2.72 9.66 -21.78
CA GLN A 124 2.82 8.45 -20.97
C GLN A 124 3.65 8.63 -19.70
N ILE A 125 4.76 9.37 -19.76
CA ILE A 125 5.72 9.45 -18.64
C ILE A 125 5.01 9.79 -17.32
N ALA A 126 5.36 9.03 -16.27
CA ALA A 126 4.81 9.12 -14.91
C ALA A 126 3.28 8.91 -14.76
N GLN A 127 2.51 8.68 -15.83
CA GLN A 127 1.08 8.39 -15.76
C GLN A 127 0.81 6.91 -15.42
N LEU A 128 -0.41 6.59 -14.99
CA LEU A 128 -0.81 5.18 -14.84
C LEU A 128 -0.76 4.44 -16.18
N SER A 129 -0.33 3.19 -16.12
CA SER A 129 -0.38 2.26 -17.24
C SER A 129 -1.74 1.54 -17.32
N PRO A 130 -2.04 0.82 -18.42
CA PRO A 130 -3.23 -0.01 -18.50
C PRO A 130 -3.35 -1.04 -17.37
N THR A 131 -2.23 -1.61 -16.89
CA THR A 131 -2.24 -2.51 -15.73
C THR A 131 -2.63 -1.75 -14.46
N GLY A 132 -2.12 -0.53 -14.25
CA GLY A 132 -2.52 0.31 -13.12
C GLY A 132 -3.99 0.67 -13.13
N TRP A 133 -4.58 0.88 -14.32
CA TRP A 133 -6.00 1.11 -14.46
C TRP A 133 -6.83 -0.09 -13.98
N LYS A 134 -6.42 -1.30 -14.38
CA LYS A 134 -7.05 -2.54 -13.95
C LYS A 134 -6.89 -2.75 -12.45
N GLU A 135 -5.69 -2.58 -11.90
CA GLU A 135 -5.42 -2.73 -10.46
C GLU A 135 -6.32 -1.84 -9.60
N ALA A 136 -6.48 -0.58 -10.00
CA ALA A 136 -7.31 0.38 -9.28
C ALA A 136 -8.81 0.03 -9.36
N PHE A 137 -9.30 -0.29 -10.57
CA PHE A 137 -10.69 -0.70 -10.78
C PHE A 137 -11.03 -1.97 -9.99
N ASP A 138 -10.17 -2.98 -10.07
CA ASP A 138 -10.38 -4.25 -9.38
C ASP A 138 -10.34 -4.08 -7.86
N LEU A 139 -9.49 -3.20 -7.32
CA LEU A 139 -9.52 -2.85 -5.90
C LEU A 139 -10.89 -2.28 -5.50
N GLY A 140 -11.46 -1.39 -6.31
CA GLY A 140 -12.81 -0.86 -6.09
C GLY A 140 -13.87 -1.96 -6.01
N TYR A 141 -13.88 -2.86 -6.99
CA TYR A 141 -14.79 -4.01 -7.00
C TYR A 141 -14.57 -4.95 -5.80
N LYS A 142 -13.30 -5.25 -5.47
CA LYS A 142 -12.92 -6.10 -4.35
C LYS A 142 -13.47 -5.54 -3.04
N LEU A 143 -13.16 -4.28 -2.70
CA LEU A 143 -13.60 -3.71 -1.42
C LEU A 143 -15.13 -3.59 -1.34
N ARG A 144 -15.79 -3.31 -2.48
CA ARG A 144 -17.26 -3.28 -2.55
C ARG A 144 -17.92 -4.61 -2.19
N THR A 145 -17.32 -5.71 -2.63
CA THR A 145 -17.85 -7.08 -2.44
C THR A 145 -17.38 -7.72 -1.15
N GLN A 146 -16.19 -7.35 -0.67
CA GLN A 146 -15.64 -7.78 0.62
C GLN A 146 -16.35 -7.09 1.80
N TYR A 147 -16.71 -5.83 1.65
CA TYR A 147 -17.38 -5.02 2.68
C TYR A 147 -18.74 -4.47 2.23
N PRO A 148 -19.71 -5.34 1.89
CA PRO A 148 -21.00 -4.88 1.38
C PRO A 148 -21.78 -4.03 2.40
N SER A 149 -21.56 -4.25 3.70
CA SER A 149 -22.18 -3.50 4.80
C SER A 149 -21.61 -2.09 5.00
N LEU A 150 -20.39 -1.81 4.51
CA LEU A 150 -19.79 -0.47 4.61
C LEU A 150 -20.29 0.49 3.52
N TYR A 151 -21.10 -0.01 2.60
CA TYR A 151 -21.78 0.79 1.59
C TYR A 151 -23.24 1.00 1.95
N THR A 152 -23.64 2.26 1.96
CA THR A 152 -24.98 2.73 2.27
C THR A 152 -25.64 3.29 1.01
N ALA A 153 -26.36 2.45 0.26
CA ALA A 153 -27.38 2.96 -0.66
C ALA A 153 -28.69 3.03 0.11
N THR A 154 -29.11 4.23 0.52
CA THR A 154 -30.48 4.41 1.02
C THR A 154 -31.42 4.57 -0.17
N SER A 155 -32.67 4.17 0.01
CA SER A 155 -33.68 4.10 -1.06
C SER A 155 -34.15 5.46 -1.60
N GLU A 156 -33.67 6.58 -1.04
CA GLU A 156 -34.10 7.92 -1.44
C GLU A 156 -32.94 8.85 -1.84
N GLU A 157 -31.72 8.65 -1.33
CA GLU A 157 -30.49 9.32 -1.81
C GLU A 157 -29.31 8.33 -1.75
N THR A 158 -28.59 8.14 -2.87
CA THR A 158 -27.30 7.43 -2.80
C THR A 158 -26.28 8.41 -2.24
N GLN A 159 -25.74 8.08 -1.06
CA GLN A 159 -24.73 8.87 -0.38
C GLN A 159 -23.48 9.00 -1.26
N THR A 160 -22.90 10.20 -1.29
CA THR A 160 -21.62 10.44 -1.97
C THR A 160 -20.50 9.66 -1.30
N GLN A 161 -19.82 8.79 -2.05
CA GLN A 161 -18.58 8.15 -1.64
C GLN A 161 -17.40 9.10 -1.92
N TYR A 162 -16.83 9.64 -0.86
CA TYR A 162 -15.57 10.36 -0.91
C TYR A 162 -14.39 9.39 -0.82
N VAL A 163 -13.32 9.68 -1.56
CA VAL A 163 -11.98 9.10 -1.41
C VAL A 163 -10.97 10.23 -1.48
N TRP A 164 -9.79 10.06 -0.90
CA TRP A 164 -8.76 11.10 -0.85
C TRP A 164 -7.58 10.72 -1.73
N ALA A 165 -6.98 11.69 -2.41
CA ALA A 165 -5.82 11.49 -3.25
C ALA A 165 -4.84 12.64 -3.03
N ASN A 166 -3.57 12.31 -2.90
CA ASN A 166 -2.53 13.33 -2.98
C ASN A 166 -2.53 13.94 -4.38
N ASP A 167 -2.26 15.24 -4.52
CA ASP A 167 -2.37 15.96 -5.80
C ASP A 167 -1.21 15.64 -6.76
N TYR A 168 -1.20 14.40 -7.23
CA TYR A 168 -0.28 13.87 -8.24
C TYR A 168 -1.10 13.17 -9.32
N PRO A 169 -0.81 13.39 -10.62
CA PRO A 169 -1.65 12.89 -11.71
C PRO A 169 -1.97 11.38 -11.65
N ARG A 170 -0.95 10.54 -11.41
CA ARG A 170 -1.11 9.07 -11.29
C ARG A 170 -1.91 8.64 -10.04
N VAL A 171 -1.82 9.41 -8.96
CA VAL A 171 -2.53 9.14 -7.71
C VAL A 171 -4.01 9.46 -7.88
N ILE A 172 -4.33 10.62 -8.46
CA ILE A 172 -5.71 11.00 -8.82
C ILE A 172 -6.31 10.02 -9.82
N GLN A 173 -5.56 9.60 -10.86
CA GLN A 173 -6.02 8.58 -11.81
C GLN A 173 -6.36 7.26 -11.10
N THR A 174 -5.58 6.86 -10.08
CA THR A 174 -5.84 5.66 -9.29
C THR A 174 -7.15 5.81 -8.52
N ALA A 175 -7.35 6.94 -7.84
CA ALA A 175 -8.57 7.22 -7.07
C ALA A 175 -9.84 7.23 -7.94
N ARG A 176 -9.74 7.86 -9.11
CA ARG A 176 -10.79 7.91 -10.14
C ARG A 176 -11.20 6.52 -10.62
N LEU A 177 -10.22 5.65 -10.90
CA LEU A 177 -10.47 4.29 -11.38
C LEU A 177 -10.99 3.37 -10.28
N PHE A 178 -10.52 3.55 -9.05
CA PHE A 178 -11.09 2.91 -7.87
C PHE A 178 -12.58 3.22 -7.72
N LEU A 179 -12.98 4.49 -7.79
CA LEU A 179 -14.39 4.88 -7.68
C LEU A 179 -15.24 4.27 -8.81
N ARG A 180 -14.71 4.15 -10.03
CA ARG A 180 -15.40 3.44 -11.13
C ARG A 180 -15.58 1.95 -10.82
N GLY A 181 -14.60 1.30 -10.20
CA GLY A 181 -14.72 -0.09 -9.77
C GLY A 181 -15.70 -0.27 -8.61
N TYR A 182 -15.72 0.67 -7.66
CA TYR A 182 -16.53 0.60 -6.45
C TYR A 182 -18.02 0.95 -6.70
N LEU A 183 -18.28 1.98 -7.50
CA LEU A 183 -19.64 2.51 -7.75
C LEU A 183 -20.23 2.09 -9.12
N GLY A 184 -19.42 1.49 -9.99
CA GLY A 184 -19.84 1.12 -11.35
C GLY A 184 -20.26 2.33 -12.18
N THR A 185 -21.36 2.18 -12.93
CA THR A 185 -21.86 3.22 -13.85
C THR A 185 -22.29 4.52 -13.16
N ASN A 186 -22.51 4.48 -11.84
CA ASN A 186 -22.94 5.64 -11.07
C ASN A 186 -21.77 6.44 -10.47
N ALA A 187 -20.52 6.10 -10.80
CA ALA A 187 -19.34 6.76 -10.23
C ALA A 187 -19.37 8.28 -10.40
N THR A 188 -19.71 8.80 -11.58
CA THR A 188 -19.78 10.26 -11.80
C THR A 188 -20.88 10.94 -10.95
N LEU A 189 -21.97 10.23 -10.66
CA LEU A 189 -23.07 10.76 -9.85
C LEU A 189 -22.69 10.83 -8.36
N PHE A 190 -22.13 9.74 -7.83
CA PHE A 190 -21.99 9.55 -6.37
C PHE A 190 -20.55 9.42 -5.88
N GLY A 191 -19.55 9.50 -6.75
CA GLY A 191 -18.14 9.43 -6.37
C GLY A 191 -17.48 10.80 -6.38
N ARG A 192 -16.67 11.11 -5.38
CA ARG A 192 -15.85 12.32 -5.34
C ARG A 192 -14.44 11.99 -4.87
N VAL A 193 -13.44 12.46 -5.62
CA VAL A 193 -12.04 12.43 -5.20
C VAL A 193 -11.73 13.77 -4.53
N VAL A 194 -11.27 13.73 -3.28
CA VAL A 194 -10.73 14.87 -2.56
C VAL A 194 -9.23 14.92 -2.87
N SER A 195 -8.83 15.78 -3.81
CA SER A 195 -7.42 16.04 -4.11
C SER A 195 -6.85 16.98 -3.05
N VAL A 196 -5.75 16.60 -2.42
CA VAL A 196 -5.11 17.34 -1.34
C VAL A 196 -3.72 17.78 -1.81
N ASN A 197 -3.46 19.09 -1.81
CA ASN A 197 -2.14 19.61 -2.15
C ASN A 197 -1.08 19.09 -1.16
N PRO A 198 0.09 18.62 -1.65
CA PRO A 198 1.10 17.96 -0.82
C PRO A 198 2.08 18.89 -0.10
N ASP A 199 2.43 20.03 -0.71
CA ASP A 199 3.66 20.77 -0.43
C ASP A 199 3.43 22.13 0.26
N GLY A 200 2.17 22.55 0.35
CA GLY A 200 1.79 23.81 0.97
C GLY A 200 2.19 25.05 0.18
N ASP A 201 2.64 24.91 -1.08
CA ASP A 201 2.95 26.05 -1.92
C ASP A 201 1.66 26.84 -2.22
N GLY A 202 1.64 28.10 -1.80
CA GLY A 202 0.44 28.94 -1.81
C GLY A 202 -0.64 28.54 -0.79
N HIS A 203 -0.39 27.54 0.06
CA HIS A 203 -1.38 26.90 0.92
C HIS A 203 -0.77 26.48 2.28
N ALA A 204 -0.47 27.44 3.16
CA ALA A 204 0.19 27.16 4.44
C ALA A 204 -0.54 26.10 5.29
N GLU A 205 -1.88 26.02 5.22
CA GLU A 205 -2.70 25.02 5.93
C GLU A 205 -2.41 23.56 5.55
N ALA A 206 -1.79 23.29 4.39
CA ALA A 206 -1.42 21.95 3.96
C ALA A 206 -0.09 21.47 4.57
N ILE A 207 0.71 22.36 5.17
CA ILE A 207 2.01 22.02 5.74
C ILE A 207 1.84 21.01 6.89
N GLY A 208 2.36 19.80 6.69
CA GLY A 208 2.18 18.69 7.63
C GLY A 208 0.75 18.14 7.72
N ASN A 209 -0.16 18.60 6.85
CA ASN A 209 -1.57 18.25 6.85
C ASN A 209 -2.01 17.85 5.44
N SER A 210 -1.31 16.86 4.88
CA SER A 210 -1.54 16.33 3.54
C SER A 210 -1.42 14.80 3.53
N LEU A 211 -1.60 14.19 2.36
CA LEU A 211 -1.34 12.76 2.15
C LEU A 211 0.15 12.46 1.91
N SER A 212 1.01 13.47 1.92
CA SER A 212 2.47 13.39 1.87
C SER A 212 3.12 14.49 2.70
N PRO A 213 3.03 14.42 4.04
CA PRO A 213 3.60 15.45 4.92
C PRO A 213 5.09 15.72 4.66
N SER A 214 5.84 14.70 4.23
CA SER A 214 7.25 14.79 3.80
C SER A 214 7.51 15.91 2.80
N ASP A 215 6.59 16.16 1.87
CA ASP A 215 6.78 17.09 0.75
C ASP A 215 6.82 18.55 1.24
N ALA A 216 6.15 18.84 2.36
CA ALA A 216 6.13 20.14 3.02
C ALA A 216 7.11 20.23 4.20
N CYS A 217 8.03 19.27 4.37
CA CYS A 217 8.98 19.21 5.48
C CYS A 217 10.38 19.67 5.04
N PRO A 218 10.84 20.89 5.39
CA PRO A 218 12.15 21.38 4.95
C PRO A 218 13.36 20.52 5.35
N ASN A 219 13.29 19.85 6.50
CA ASN A 219 14.37 18.96 6.95
C ASN A 219 14.25 17.53 6.42
N PHE A 220 13.19 17.19 5.69
CA PHE A 220 13.05 15.86 5.11
C PHE A 220 14.11 15.65 4.02
N ASP A 221 14.83 14.54 4.11
CA ASP A 221 15.82 14.11 3.13
C ASP A 221 15.65 12.61 2.93
N ASP A 222 15.23 12.22 1.73
CA ASP A 222 15.25 10.83 1.29
C ASP A 222 16.55 10.62 0.51
N ASP A 223 17.56 10.11 1.22
CA ASP A 223 18.85 9.81 0.60
C ASP A 223 18.80 8.54 -0.27
N GLY A 224 17.68 7.82 -0.26
CA GLY A 224 17.49 6.59 -1.01
C GLY A 224 18.35 5.41 -0.57
N GLY A 225 18.89 5.41 0.64
CA GLY A 225 19.81 4.37 1.11
C GLY A 225 21.02 4.21 0.18
N ARG A 226 21.49 5.31 -0.42
CA ARG A 226 22.49 5.30 -1.51
C ARG A 226 23.77 4.57 -1.12
N ASP A 227 24.25 4.81 0.10
CA ASP A 227 25.51 4.23 0.58
C ASP A 227 25.33 2.73 0.84
N GLU A 228 24.20 2.32 1.43
CA GLU A 228 23.85 0.93 1.68
C GLU A 228 23.63 0.15 0.38
N GLN A 229 22.96 0.77 -0.59
CA GLN A 229 22.77 0.23 -1.92
C GLN A 229 24.10 0.06 -2.67
N ALA A 230 25.03 0.99 -2.51
CA ALA A 230 26.37 0.89 -3.11
C ALA A 230 27.17 -0.26 -2.47
N GLU A 231 27.20 -0.35 -1.14
CA GLU A 231 27.91 -1.41 -0.42
C GLU A 231 27.35 -2.81 -0.74
N TRP A 232 26.02 -2.95 -0.81
CA TRP A 232 25.41 -4.19 -1.26
C TRP A 232 25.71 -4.48 -2.73
N GLY A 233 25.65 -3.46 -3.59
CA GLY A 233 25.95 -3.52 -5.01
C GLY A 233 27.33 -4.11 -5.31
N ASP A 234 28.35 -3.73 -4.54
CA ASP A 234 29.72 -4.26 -4.65
C ASP A 234 29.79 -5.79 -4.48
N GLY A 235 28.84 -6.37 -3.73
CA GLY A 235 28.77 -7.81 -3.45
C GLY A 235 28.15 -8.65 -4.56
N TRP A 236 27.20 -8.12 -5.35
CA TRP A 236 26.42 -8.93 -6.31
C TRP A 236 26.49 -8.45 -7.77
N ILE A 237 26.62 -7.15 -8.00
CA ILE A 237 26.64 -6.58 -9.37
C ILE A 237 27.82 -7.10 -10.19
N PRO A 238 29.07 -7.17 -9.69
CA PRO A 238 30.20 -7.62 -10.50
C PRO A 238 30.03 -9.02 -11.08
N ALA A 239 29.47 -9.95 -10.29
CA ALA A 239 29.23 -11.33 -10.74
C ALA A 239 28.13 -11.40 -11.81
N ALA A 240 27.00 -10.70 -11.59
CA ALA A 240 25.92 -10.61 -12.56
C ALA A 240 26.41 -9.95 -13.86
N LYS A 241 27.15 -8.85 -13.75
CA LYS A 241 27.75 -8.12 -14.87
C LYS A 241 28.68 -9.00 -15.70
N ALA A 242 29.57 -9.75 -15.06
CA ALA A 242 30.48 -10.67 -15.75
C ALA A 242 29.71 -11.78 -16.49
N ARG A 243 28.64 -12.32 -15.89
CA ARG A 243 27.75 -13.29 -16.53
C ARG A 243 27.05 -12.71 -17.76
N LEU A 244 26.48 -11.51 -17.64
CA LEU A 244 25.81 -10.85 -18.77
C LEU A 244 26.78 -10.50 -19.89
N ALA A 245 27.98 -10.00 -19.56
CA ALA A 245 29.01 -9.69 -20.55
C ALA A 245 29.43 -10.93 -21.35
N ALA A 246 29.48 -12.11 -20.71
CA ALA A 246 29.78 -13.37 -21.39
C ALA A 246 28.69 -13.83 -22.38
N LEU A 247 27.50 -13.22 -22.35
CA LEU A 247 26.40 -13.48 -23.28
C LEU A 247 26.35 -12.48 -24.44
N LEU A 248 27.24 -11.47 -24.46
CA LEU A 248 27.28 -10.43 -25.48
C LEU A 248 28.43 -10.68 -26.45
N GLU A 249 28.12 -10.69 -27.74
CA GLU A 249 29.07 -10.75 -28.84
C GLU A 249 29.03 -9.44 -29.63
N GLY A 250 30.18 -8.90 -30.06
CA GLY A 250 30.18 -7.68 -30.86
C GLY A 250 31.58 -7.19 -31.22
N PRO A 251 31.71 -6.29 -32.22
CA PRO A 251 32.99 -5.71 -32.59
C PRO A 251 33.38 -4.58 -31.62
N GLY A 252 34.28 -4.85 -30.68
CA GLY A 252 34.93 -3.83 -29.85
C GLY A 252 34.97 -4.14 -28.36
N ASP A 253 35.47 -3.17 -27.59
CA ASP A 253 35.66 -3.26 -26.14
C ASP A 253 34.42 -2.74 -25.39
N PHE A 254 33.22 -3.23 -25.74
CA PHE A 254 31.99 -2.80 -25.07
C PHE A 254 31.98 -3.29 -23.62
N GLU A 255 31.77 -2.36 -22.68
CA GLU A 255 31.62 -2.66 -21.26
C GLU A 255 30.22 -2.29 -20.80
N LEU A 256 29.58 -3.23 -20.10
CA LEU A 256 28.33 -2.95 -19.40
C LEU A 256 28.58 -1.91 -18.31
N ALA A 257 27.61 -1.05 -18.05
CA ALA A 257 27.56 -0.23 -16.84
C ALA A 257 26.92 -1.03 -15.70
N ASP A 258 27.17 -0.64 -14.44
CA ASP A 258 26.50 -1.26 -13.29
C ASP A 258 24.98 -0.98 -13.32
N SER A 259 24.60 0.16 -13.91
CA SER A 259 23.21 0.51 -14.22
C SER A 259 22.55 -0.44 -15.22
N ASP A 260 23.31 -1.08 -16.12
CA ASP A 260 22.73 -2.05 -17.05
C ASP A 260 22.24 -3.30 -16.29
N VAL A 261 22.93 -3.68 -15.20
CA VAL A 261 22.55 -4.80 -14.34
C VAL A 261 21.31 -4.48 -13.53
N THR A 262 21.25 -3.31 -12.88
CA THR A 262 20.10 -2.93 -12.03
C THR A 262 18.87 -2.53 -12.84
N GLN A 263 19.03 -2.17 -14.12
CA GLN A 263 17.91 -1.93 -15.04
C GLN A 263 17.19 -3.21 -15.48
N VAL A 264 17.84 -4.39 -15.46
CA VAL A 264 17.21 -5.65 -15.90
C VAL A 264 15.93 -5.94 -15.10
N PRO A 265 15.92 -5.98 -13.76
CA PRO A 265 14.71 -6.30 -13.01
C PRO A 265 13.69 -5.15 -13.08
N TYR A 266 14.16 -3.90 -13.19
CA TYR A 266 13.31 -2.73 -13.39
C TYR A 266 12.51 -2.82 -14.71
N LEU A 267 13.19 -3.11 -15.82
CA LEU A 267 12.56 -3.34 -17.12
C LEU A 267 11.66 -4.56 -17.12
N CYS A 268 12.06 -5.65 -16.44
CA CYS A 268 11.20 -6.82 -16.28
C CYS A 268 9.83 -6.43 -15.69
N GLY A 269 9.81 -5.68 -14.59
CA GLY A 269 8.57 -5.23 -13.95
C GLY A 269 7.78 -4.27 -14.84
N PHE A 270 8.41 -3.16 -15.25
CA PHE A 270 7.72 -2.10 -15.96
C PHE A 270 7.26 -2.48 -17.36
N GLU A 271 8.11 -3.10 -18.18
CA GLU A 271 7.72 -3.50 -19.53
C GLU A 271 6.58 -4.53 -19.48
N SER A 272 6.61 -5.44 -18.49
CA SER A 272 5.55 -6.45 -18.37
C SER A 272 4.19 -5.84 -18.09
N GLN A 273 4.12 -4.88 -17.16
CA GLN A 273 2.86 -4.22 -16.82
C GLN A 273 2.42 -3.18 -17.87
N ILE A 274 3.34 -2.56 -18.61
CA ILE A 274 2.97 -1.66 -19.72
C ILE A 274 2.33 -2.46 -20.86
N LEU A 275 2.94 -3.60 -21.22
CA LEU A 275 2.52 -4.41 -22.37
C LEU A 275 1.45 -5.46 -22.05
N GLY A 276 1.20 -5.74 -20.76
CA GLY A 276 0.28 -6.81 -20.34
C GLY A 276 0.77 -8.22 -20.69
N ARG A 277 2.09 -8.41 -20.85
CA ARG A 277 2.73 -9.69 -21.19
C ARG A 277 4.12 -9.73 -20.58
N LEU A 278 4.62 -10.90 -20.20
CA LEU A 278 5.93 -11.01 -19.56
C LEU A 278 7.05 -10.48 -20.49
N SER A 279 7.83 -9.52 -19.98
CA SER A 279 8.98 -8.94 -20.68
C SER A 279 10.09 -9.99 -20.86
N PRO A 280 10.82 -9.99 -21.99
CA PRO A 280 11.99 -10.85 -22.15
C PRO A 280 13.09 -10.57 -21.11
N TRP A 281 13.15 -9.36 -20.53
CA TRP A 281 14.06 -9.03 -19.43
C TRP A 281 13.83 -9.89 -18.18
N CYS A 282 12.62 -10.41 -17.98
CA CYS A 282 12.31 -11.32 -16.87
C CYS A 282 12.97 -12.70 -16.99
N GLY A 283 13.48 -13.06 -18.16
CA GLY A 283 14.25 -14.28 -18.40
C GLY A 283 15.76 -14.11 -18.26
N VAL A 284 16.24 -12.92 -17.89
CA VAL A 284 17.67 -12.61 -17.85
C VAL A 284 18.30 -13.05 -16.52
N PHE A 285 17.61 -12.84 -15.41
CA PHE A 285 18.08 -13.19 -14.07
C PHE A 285 17.44 -14.48 -13.57
N ALA A 286 18.21 -15.22 -12.77
CA ALA A 286 17.68 -16.35 -12.00
C ALA A 286 17.12 -15.88 -10.65
N ASP A 287 16.37 -16.76 -9.96
CA ASP A 287 15.72 -16.45 -8.68
C ASP A 287 16.70 -15.87 -7.61
N ASP A 288 17.97 -16.29 -7.60
CA ASP A 288 18.94 -15.77 -6.62
C ASP A 288 19.43 -14.35 -6.94
N GLU A 289 19.66 -14.02 -8.22
CA GLU A 289 20.01 -12.66 -8.64
C GLU A 289 18.85 -11.69 -8.43
N LEU A 290 17.61 -12.16 -8.67
CA LEU A 290 16.41 -11.38 -8.37
C LEU A 290 16.25 -11.14 -6.87
N ARG A 291 16.57 -12.11 -6.01
CA ARG A 291 16.58 -11.89 -4.54
C ARG A 291 17.68 -10.92 -4.10
N SER A 292 18.81 -10.86 -4.81
CA SER A 292 19.83 -9.82 -4.58
C SER A 292 19.33 -8.44 -4.99
N TYR A 293 18.58 -8.34 -6.08
CA TYR A 293 17.90 -7.10 -6.47
C TYR A 293 16.80 -6.69 -5.48
N GLU A 294 15.97 -7.62 -5.02
CA GLU A 294 14.97 -7.38 -3.97
C GLU A 294 15.63 -6.76 -2.74
N TYR A 295 16.70 -7.39 -2.25
CA TYR A 295 17.42 -6.88 -1.08
C TYR A 295 18.03 -5.50 -1.33
N TRP A 296 18.54 -5.24 -2.54
CA TRP A 296 18.99 -3.90 -2.95
C TRP A 296 17.85 -2.88 -2.91
N ASN A 297 16.62 -3.28 -3.28
CA ASN A 297 15.43 -2.41 -3.19
C ASN A 297 14.94 -2.23 -1.75
N ASP A 298 15.09 -3.26 -0.90
CA ASP A 298 14.78 -3.14 0.53
C ASP A 298 15.66 -2.10 1.20
N LEU A 299 16.96 -2.09 0.89
CA LEU A 299 17.88 -1.09 1.43
C LEU A 299 17.46 0.33 1.04
N ARG A 300 16.98 0.55 -0.20
CA ARG A 300 16.44 1.85 -0.67
C ARG A 300 15.31 2.37 0.20
N TYR A 301 14.34 1.51 0.52
CA TYR A 301 13.19 1.94 1.31
C TYR A 301 13.49 1.94 2.80
N PHE A 302 14.22 0.94 3.31
CA PHE A 302 14.54 0.83 4.73
C PHE A 302 15.40 2.00 5.21
N TYR A 303 16.44 2.37 4.45
CA TYR A 303 17.37 3.45 4.80
C TYR A 303 17.00 4.82 4.23
N GLY A 304 16.15 4.89 3.20
CA GLY A 304 15.70 6.17 2.63
C GLY A 304 14.50 6.79 3.35
N VAL A 305 13.46 5.99 3.62
CA VAL A 305 12.19 6.49 4.21
C VAL A 305 11.61 5.61 5.33
N GLY A 306 12.19 4.43 5.53
CA GLY A 306 11.67 3.38 6.38
C GLY A 306 12.28 3.33 7.77
N ALA A 307 12.23 2.16 8.40
CA ALA A 307 12.57 1.96 9.81
C ALA A 307 14.06 2.24 10.14
N GLY A 308 14.95 2.23 9.13
CA GLY A 308 16.36 2.57 9.28
C GLY A 308 16.66 4.06 9.43
N THR A 309 15.65 4.92 9.28
CA THR A 309 15.82 6.38 9.34
C THR A 309 15.50 6.98 10.72
N ASP A 310 15.83 8.26 10.94
CA ASP A 310 15.40 9.01 12.13
C ASP A 310 14.19 9.92 11.85
N LEU A 311 14.33 10.88 10.92
CA LEU A 311 13.25 11.83 10.60
C LEU A 311 12.22 11.26 9.60
N PRO A 312 12.59 10.71 8.42
CA PRO A 312 11.62 10.19 7.44
C PRO A 312 10.55 9.26 8.02
N LYS A 313 10.93 8.29 8.87
CA LYS A 313 9.96 7.36 9.50
C LYS A 313 8.85 8.02 10.34
N LYS A 314 9.02 9.29 10.73
CA LYS A 314 8.07 10.04 11.57
C LYS A 314 7.04 10.81 10.76
N MET A 315 7.20 10.90 9.43
CA MET A 315 6.40 11.81 8.60
C MET A 315 4.90 11.49 8.60
N MET A 316 4.55 10.21 8.63
CA MET A 316 3.16 9.74 8.60
C MET A 316 2.56 9.48 9.99
N THR A 317 3.30 9.66 11.09
CA THR A 317 2.78 9.41 12.45
C THR A 317 1.61 10.33 12.81
N PRO A 318 1.65 11.66 12.56
CA PRO A 318 0.50 12.54 12.84
C PRO A 318 -0.73 12.16 12.00
N TYR A 319 -0.53 11.85 10.71
CA TYR A 319 -1.59 11.36 9.83
C TYR A 319 -2.25 10.09 10.39
N LEU A 320 -1.43 9.11 10.80
CA LEU A 320 -1.94 7.86 11.35
C LEU A 320 -2.65 8.06 12.68
N SER A 321 -2.14 8.94 13.55
CA SER A 321 -2.78 9.27 14.82
C SER A 321 -4.21 9.80 14.61
N ASP A 322 -4.41 10.71 13.66
CA ASP A 322 -5.74 11.24 13.34
C ASP A 322 -6.65 10.18 12.73
N LEU A 323 -6.13 9.36 11.80
CA LEU A 323 -6.88 8.25 11.19
C LEU A 323 -7.33 7.22 12.24
N VAL A 324 -6.45 6.90 13.21
CA VAL A 324 -6.77 6.00 14.31
C VAL A 324 -7.83 6.60 15.23
N GLY A 325 -7.80 7.91 15.48
CA GLY A 325 -8.86 8.62 16.19
C GLY A 325 -10.21 8.46 15.49
N ILE A 326 -10.25 8.65 14.17
CA ILE A 326 -11.46 8.43 13.35
C ILE A 326 -11.96 6.99 13.48
N LEU A 327 -11.07 6.00 13.40
CA LEU A 327 -11.45 4.59 13.59
C LEU A 327 -11.92 4.31 15.01
N ALA A 328 -11.32 4.90 16.04
CA ALA A 328 -11.76 4.72 17.42
C ALA A 328 -13.20 5.21 17.63
N ASP A 329 -13.53 6.38 17.07
CA ASP A 329 -14.87 6.98 17.12
C ASP A 329 -15.94 6.12 16.42
N GLY A 330 -15.56 5.35 15.39
CA GLY A 330 -16.45 4.41 14.70
C GLY A 330 -17.35 5.05 13.64
N PRO A 331 -18.30 4.30 13.06
CA PRO A 331 -19.11 4.77 11.93
C PRO A 331 -20.14 5.85 12.31
N GLY A 332 -20.76 6.48 11.29
CA GLY A 332 -21.84 7.47 11.48
C GLY A 332 -21.36 8.89 11.76
N GLN A 333 -20.10 9.18 11.51
CA GLN A 333 -19.55 10.52 11.69
C GLN A 333 -19.88 11.43 10.51
N THR A 334 -19.80 12.75 10.73
CA THR A 334 -19.94 13.77 9.69
C THR A 334 -18.69 14.64 9.60
N GLY A 335 -18.48 15.33 8.48
CA GLY A 335 -17.43 16.32 8.28
C GLY A 335 -17.96 17.59 7.62
N ALA A 336 -17.18 18.67 7.57
CA ALA A 336 -17.54 19.93 6.92
C ALA A 336 -17.45 19.79 5.39
N SER A 337 -18.50 20.22 4.68
CA SER A 337 -18.56 20.15 3.21
C SER A 337 -17.66 21.19 2.55
N ARG A 338 -17.29 20.93 1.28
CA ARG A 338 -16.37 21.79 0.50
C ARG A 338 -16.82 23.25 0.37
N ASP A 339 -18.14 23.48 0.37
CA ASP A 339 -18.75 24.81 0.25
C ASP A 339 -18.82 25.58 1.58
N GLY A 340 -18.41 24.97 2.69
CA GLY A 340 -18.44 25.55 4.03
C GLY A 340 -19.84 25.77 4.62
N ASN A 341 -20.91 25.36 3.92
CA ASN A 341 -22.30 25.67 4.29
C ASN A 341 -23.11 24.44 4.72
N GLY A 342 -22.46 23.30 4.92
CA GLY A 342 -23.11 22.06 5.32
C GLY A 342 -22.16 21.03 5.89
N THR A 343 -22.68 19.81 6.00
CA THR A 343 -21.91 18.65 6.41
C THR A 343 -22.04 17.55 5.38
N PHE A 344 -21.02 16.72 5.24
CA PHE A 344 -21.11 15.45 4.53
C PHE A 344 -21.05 14.28 5.52
N GLU A 345 -21.65 13.17 5.15
CA GLU A 345 -21.51 11.93 5.90
C GLU A 345 -20.16 11.29 5.58
N PHE A 346 -19.36 11.06 6.62
CA PHE A 346 -18.04 10.47 6.47
C PHE A 346 -18.16 8.96 6.16
N PRO A 347 -17.49 8.45 5.11
CA PRO A 347 -17.67 7.07 4.68
C PRO A 347 -17.09 6.09 5.72
N SER A 348 -17.74 4.94 5.88
CA SER A 348 -17.22 3.85 6.73
C SER A 348 -16.09 3.07 6.04
N LEU A 349 -15.98 3.16 4.72
CA LEU A 349 -14.80 2.76 3.96
C LEU A 349 -14.01 4.02 3.55
N VAL A 350 -12.94 4.30 4.28
CA VAL A 350 -11.99 5.38 4.00
C VAL A 350 -10.95 4.85 3.02
N VAL A 351 -10.76 5.52 1.88
CA VAL A 351 -9.71 5.14 0.93
C VAL A 351 -8.90 6.36 0.57
N ALA A 352 -7.60 6.28 0.78
CA ALA A 352 -6.64 7.34 0.57
C ALA A 352 -5.53 6.88 -0.37
N PHE A 353 -5.24 7.66 -1.40
CA PHE A 353 -4.25 7.34 -2.43
C PHE A 353 -3.00 8.23 -2.28
N MET A 354 -1.82 7.61 -2.30
CA MET A 354 -0.52 8.27 -2.04
C MET A 354 0.61 7.61 -2.85
N ASN A 355 1.87 7.95 -2.56
CA ASN A 355 3.05 7.36 -3.21
C ASN A 355 3.68 6.26 -2.33
N ASP A 356 4.68 5.58 -2.88
CA ASP A 356 5.48 4.55 -2.20
C ASP A 356 6.19 5.05 -0.95
N GLY A 357 6.73 6.27 -0.96
CA GLY A 357 7.37 6.87 0.22
C GLY A 357 6.42 6.84 1.43
N GLN A 358 5.22 7.39 1.25
CA GLN A 358 4.25 7.50 2.33
C GLN A 358 3.68 6.16 2.80
N ILE A 359 3.46 5.17 1.92
CA ILE A 359 3.02 3.85 2.40
C ILE A 359 4.10 3.14 3.24
N ASN A 360 5.39 3.37 2.95
CA ASN A 360 6.50 2.85 3.76
C ASN A 360 6.56 3.55 5.11
N GLU A 361 6.52 4.88 5.12
CA GLU A 361 6.48 5.69 6.34
C GLU A 361 5.28 5.30 7.21
N LEU A 362 4.09 5.13 6.61
CA LEU A 362 2.86 4.75 7.28
C LEU A 362 2.94 3.34 7.89
N ALA A 363 3.52 2.38 7.18
CA ALA A 363 3.73 1.05 7.74
C ALA A 363 4.69 1.09 8.93
N VAL A 364 5.75 1.89 8.89
CA VAL A 364 6.65 2.07 10.04
C VAL A 364 5.93 2.78 11.20
N ALA A 365 5.16 3.83 10.91
CA ALA A 365 4.36 4.54 11.91
C ALA A 365 3.38 3.59 12.63
N SER A 366 2.83 2.59 11.93
CA SER A 366 1.88 1.63 12.49
C SER A 366 2.44 0.64 13.52
N GLY A 367 3.77 0.52 13.60
CA GLY A 367 4.42 -0.33 14.59
C GLY A 367 4.65 -1.78 14.18
N VAL A 368 4.20 -2.18 12.99
CA VAL A 368 4.39 -3.55 12.47
C VAL A 368 5.85 -3.93 12.22
N TYR A 369 6.75 -2.93 12.21
CA TYR A 369 8.20 -3.10 12.07
C TYR A 369 8.99 -2.72 13.33
N ASP A 370 8.35 -2.58 14.51
CA ASP A 370 9.02 -2.17 15.75
C ASP A 370 10.13 -3.14 16.20
N GLU A 371 10.06 -4.41 15.82
CA GLU A 371 11.08 -5.43 16.09
C GLU A 371 12.07 -5.64 14.92
N GLN A 372 11.92 -4.91 13.82
CA GLN A 372 12.86 -4.99 12.70
C GLN A 372 14.19 -4.36 13.11
N VAL A 373 15.25 -5.17 13.11
CA VAL A 373 16.62 -4.69 13.28
C VAL A 373 17.15 -4.05 11.99
N PHE A 374 18.23 -3.28 12.09
CA PHE A 374 18.91 -2.73 10.91
C PHE A 374 19.30 -3.83 9.92
N LEU A 375 19.03 -3.61 8.63
CA LEU A 375 19.38 -4.56 7.57
C LEU A 375 20.90 -4.59 7.36
N ASN A 376 21.47 -5.77 7.16
CA ASN A 376 22.91 -5.89 6.90
C ASN A 376 23.21 -5.51 5.44
N THR A 377 24.20 -4.66 5.19
CA THR A 377 24.53 -4.17 3.84
C THR A 377 25.45 -5.08 3.04
N THR A 378 26.01 -6.12 3.65
CA THR A 378 27.00 -7.03 3.02
C THR A 378 26.54 -8.49 2.97
N VAL A 379 25.53 -8.84 3.75
CA VAL A 379 24.97 -10.20 3.83
C VAL A 379 23.45 -10.11 3.75
N ARG A 380 22.84 -10.82 2.79
CA ARG A 380 21.38 -10.88 2.65
C ARG A 380 20.75 -11.54 3.87
N ASP A 381 19.88 -10.82 4.56
CA ASP A 381 19.00 -11.39 5.58
C ASP A 381 17.73 -11.94 4.91
N ASP A 382 17.67 -13.26 4.72
CA ASP A 382 16.51 -13.94 4.13
C ASP A 382 15.28 -14.02 5.07
N GLU A 383 15.43 -13.71 6.37
CA GLU A 383 14.38 -13.80 7.40
C GLU A 383 13.79 -12.44 7.81
N ARG A 384 14.30 -11.34 7.24
CA ARG A 384 13.84 -9.97 7.54
C ARG A 384 12.31 -9.80 7.45
N LEU A 385 11.75 -8.99 8.34
CA LEU A 385 10.34 -8.61 8.32
C LEU A 385 10.08 -7.56 7.23
N PHE A 386 10.94 -6.56 7.14
CA PHE A 386 10.86 -5.49 6.15
C PHE A 386 11.31 -5.98 4.77
N MET A 387 10.34 -6.16 3.88
CA MET A 387 10.57 -6.46 2.47
C MET A 387 9.67 -5.56 1.63
N ALA A 388 10.24 -4.80 0.71
CA ALA A 388 9.56 -3.88 -0.19
C ALA A 388 8.49 -4.61 -0.99
N ARG A 389 8.72 -5.84 -1.46
CA ARG A 389 7.70 -6.64 -2.15
C ARG A 389 6.43 -6.93 -1.34
N ARG A 390 6.46 -6.87 0.00
CA ARG A 390 5.29 -7.17 0.85
C ARG A 390 4.40 -5.95 1.08
N LEU A 391 4.86 -4.76 0.69
CA LEU A 391 4.17 -3.50 0.94
C LEU A 391 4.25 -2.57 -0.27
N SER A 392 5.46 -2.26 -0.72
CA SER A 392 5.77 -1.17 -1.64
C SER A 392 5.55 -1.50 -3.11
N THR A 393 4.95 -2.64 -3.47
CA THR A 393 4.59 -2.97 -4.88
C THR A 393 3.81 -1.83 -5.52
N MET A 394 3.65 -1.84 -6.85
CA MET A 394 2.62 -1.01 -7.47
C MET A 394 1.26 -1.35 -6.82
N ARG A 395 0.40 -0.35 -6.59
CA ARG A 395 -0.83 -0.46 -5.78
C ARG A 395 -0.62 -0.92 -4.32
N GLY A 396 0.61 -0.94 -3.82
CA GLY A 396 0.94 -1.29 -2.44
C GLY A 396 -0.02 -0.69 -1.41
N THR A 397 -0.45 -1.47 -0.42
CA THR A 397 -1.57 -1.11 0.46
C THR A 397 -1.24 -1.34 1.93
N VAL A 398 -1.50 -0.31 2.77
CA VAL A 398 -1.60 -0.41 4.23
C VAL A 398 -3.06 -0.23 4.61
N ALA A 399 -3.71 -1.28 5.10
CA ALA A 399 -5.10 -1.24 5.52
C ALA A 399 -5.24 -1.36 7.04
N PHE A 400 -6.20 -0.62 7.60
CA PHE A 400 -6.60 -0.67 9.00
C PHE A 400 -8.09 -1.01 9.07
N GLU A 401 -8.42 -2.10 9.76
CA GLU A 401 -9.79 -2.53 9.93
C GLU A 401 -10.21 -2.41 11.39
N ARG A 402 -11.37 -1.81 11.63
CA ARG A 402 -12.02 -1.80 12.92
C ARG A 402 -12.92 -3.02 13.04
N LEU A 403 -12.47 -3.98 13.85
CA LEU A 403 -13.22 -5.17 14.19
C LEU A 403 -14.08 -4.90 15.41
N VAL A 404 -15.38 -5.16 15.32
CA VAL A 404 -16.28 -5.19 16.48
C VAL A 404 -16.63 -6.64 16.77
N CYS A 405 -16.26 -7.09 17.96
CA CYS A 405 -16.37 -8.49 18.36
C CYS A 405 -17.23 -8.66 19.60
N GLU A 406 -18.00 -9.75 19.65
CA GLU A 406 -18.76 -10.14 20.83
C GLU A 406 -17.83 -10.58 21.98
N VAL A 407 -18.07 -10.08 23.19
CA VAL A 407 -17.37 -10.52 24.39
C VAL A 407 -18.29 -11.47 25.16
N GLY A 408 -17.91 -12.74 25.21
CA GLY A 408 -18.61 -13.74 26.02
C GLY A 408 -18.70 -13.28 27.48
N GLY A 409 -19.90 -13.27 28.05
CA GLY A 409 -20.16 -12.96 29.45
C GLY A 409 -19.61 -14.03 30.39
N GLY A 410 -18.29 -14.09 30.56
CA GLY A 410 -17.64 -14.92 31.55
C GLY A 410 -17.78 -14.30 32.93
N GLY A 411 -18.67 -14.86 33.75
CA GLY A 411 -18.68 -14.61 35.19
C GLY A 411 -17.33 -14.96 35.81
N GLU A 412 -16.92 -14.17 36.78
CA GLU A 412 -15.81 -14.48 37.69
C GLU A 412 -16.00 -15.90 38.25
N SER A 413 -15.28 -16.86 37.69
CA SER A 413 -15.00 -18.11 38.38
C SER A 413 -13.69 -17.88 39.12
N GLY A 414 -13.82 -17.59 40.41
CA GLY A 414 -12.69 -17.48 41.33
C GLY A 414 -11.78 -18.70 41.20
N SER A 415 -10.51 -18.45 40.91
CA SER A 415 -9.46 -19.46 40.98
C SER A 415 -9.28 -19.89 42.43
N GLY A 416 -9.96 -20.98 42.79
CA GLY A 416 -9.68 -21.73 44.00
C GLY A 416 -8.22 -22.18 44.00
N SER A 417 -7.49 -21.76 45.03
CA SER A 417 -6.12 -22.17 45.31
C SER A 417 -6.02 -23.69 45.42
N SER A 418 -5.02 -24.29 44.76
CA SER A 418 -4.45 -25.55 45.23
C SER A 418 -2.93 -25.49 45.16
N SER A 419 -2.34 -25.56 46.35
CA SER A 419 -0.92 -25.62 46.66
C SER A 419 -0.34 -27.01 46.39
N GLY A 420 0.84 -27.08 45.76
CA GLY A 420 1.65 -28.28 45.68
C GLY A 420 3.13 -27.93 45.47
N SER A 421 3.96 -28.28 46.44
CA SER A 421 5.32 -27.76 46.66
C SER A 421 6.44 -28.59 45.99
N SER A 422 7.49 -27.88 45.57
CA SER A 422 8.95 -28.19 45.63
C SER A 422 9.54 -29.43 44.94
N SER A 423 10.55 -29.22 44.08
CA SER A 423 11.99 -29.36 44.42
C SER A 423 12.93 -29.05 43.23
N GLY A 424 13.89 -28.14 43.41
CA GLY A 424 15.11 -27.97 42.57
C GLY A 424 16.17 -29.05 42.87
N PRO A 425 17.44 -28.99 42.37
CA PRO A 425 18.35 -27.83 42.28
C PRO A 425 19.05 -27.71 40.88
N GLY A 426 19.96 -26.79 40.54
CA GLY A 426 20.78 -25.83 41.28
C GLY A 426 21.63 -24.97 40.31
N SER A 427 22.18 -23.91 40.90
CA SER A 427 22.91 -22.76 40.37
C SER A 427 24.32 -23.00 39.81
N SER A 428 24.76 -22.12 38.90
CA SER A 428 26.11 -21.52 38.99
C SER A 428 26.19 -20.14 38.31
N SER A 429 26.68 -19.19 39.07
CA SER A 429 27.00 -17.79 38.81
C SER A 429 28.28 -17.57 37.99
N GLY A 430 28.34 -16.45 37.25
CA GLY A 430 29.59 -15.91 36.71
C GLY A 430 29.45 -14.43 36.37
N SER A 431 29.89 -13.56 37.27
CA SER A 431 30.00 -12.11 37.11
C SER A 431 31.26 -11.73 36.32
N GLY A 432 31.19 -10.68 35.50
CA GLY A 432 32.36 -10.11 34.82
C GLY A 432 32.10 -8.70 34.33
N SER A 433 32.44 -7.72 35.16
CA SER A 433 32.50 -6.29 34.84
C SER A 433 33.77 -5.98 34.04
N GLY A 434 33.68 -5.08 33.06
CA GLY A 434 34.85 -4.58 32.31
C GLY A 434 34.55 -3.27 31.59
N SER A 435 35.10 -2.18 32.11
CA SER A 435 34.91 -0.81 31.67
C SER A 435 35.87 -0.41 30.53
N GLY A 436 35.36 0.39 29.58
CA GLY A 436 36.04 1.57 29.00
C GLY A 436 37.20 1.37 28.02
N SER A 437 37.07 1.94 26.82
CA SER A 437 37.88 3.09 26.34
C SER A 437 37.62 3.39 24.87
N GLY A 438 37.40 4.68 24.57
CA GLY A 438 37.25 5.18 23.21
C GLY A 438 38.58 5.26 22.46
N ARG A 439 38.50 5.29 21.12
CA ARG A 439 39.55 5.85 20.26
C ARG A 439 38.94 6.59 19.07
N ASN A 440 39.37 7.83 19.00
CA ASN A 440 39.37 8.74 17.88
C ASN A 440 40.33 8.23 16.78
N SER A 441 40.01 8.40 15.50
CA SER A 441 40.98 8.36 14.38
C SER A 441 40.39 9.10 13.18
N GLY A 442 41.06 10.17 12.77
CA GLY A 442 40.71 10.99 11.62
C GLY A 442 41.31 10.51 10.30
N SER A 443 40.59 10.90 9.24
CA SER A 443 41.00 11.26 7.86
C SER A 443 42.10 10.48 7.13
N GLY A 444 41.69 9.90 6.00
CA GLY A 444 42.53 9.59 4.85
C GLY A 444 41.72 9.78 3.56
N SER A 445 42.02 10.85 2.82
CA SER A 445 41.48 11.16 1.49
C SER A 445 42.13 10.26 0.43
N SER A 446 41.33 9.64 -0.43
CA SER A 446 41.78 9.12 -1.72
C SER A 446 40.67 9.25 -2.76
N ASN A 447 40.94 10.06 -3.78
CA ASN A 447 40.18 10.22 -5.01
C ASN A 447 39.90 8.87 -5.68
N GLY A 448 38.63 8.55 -5.85
CA GLY A 448 38.11 7.54 -6.78
C GLY A 448 36.81 8.08 -7.37
N GLY A 449 36.74 8.21 -8.69
CA GLY A 449 35.61 8.82 -9.39
C GLY A 449 34.34 7.98 -9.21
N SER A 450 33.41 8.51 -8.42
CA SER A 450 32.04 8.00 -8.30
C SER A 450 31.19 8.65 -9.39
N TYR A 451 30.76 7.84 -10.37
CA TYR A 451 29.63 8.19 -11.22
C TYR A 451 28.36 7.90 -10.42
N GLY A 452 27.93 8.89 -9.63
CA GLY A 452 26.67 8.86 -8.90
C GLY A 452 25.51 8.68 -9.87
N PHE A 453 24.66 7.70 -9.59
CA PHE A 453 23.36 7.55 -10.23
C PHE A 453 22.55 8.83 -10.06
N GLY A 454 21.94 9.27 -11.16
CA GLY A 454 20.97 10.37 -11.17
C GLY A 454 19.92 10.15 -10.09
N GLY A 455 19.76 11.17 -9.26
CA GLY A 455 18.99 11.14 -8.03
C GLY A 455 17.58 10.59 -8.20
N TRP A 456 17.24 9.68 -7.32
CA TRP A 456 15.91 9.66 -6.73
C TRP A 456 15.90 10.81 -5.72
N GLY A 457 15.57 12.00 -6.19
CA GLY A 457 15.56 13.21 -5.39
C GLY A 457 14.68 14.24 -6.08
N ASN A 458 13.66 14.69 -5.36
CA ASN A 458 12.77 15.81 -5.63
C ASN A 458 12.28 15.97 -7.07
N GLY A 459 11.01 15.61 -7.29
CA GLY A 459 10.19 16.40 -8.18
C GLY A 459 10.00 17.79 -7.57
N THR A 460 10.98 18.70 -7.72
CA THR A 460 10.65 20.11 -7.82
C THR A 460 10.00 20.27 -9.18
N ASP A 461 8.67 20.16 -9.23
CA ASP A 461 7.94 20.51 -10.43
C ASP A 461 8.01 22.02 -10.63
N VAL A 462 8.33 22.38 -11.86
CA VAL A 462 8.45 23.75 -12.32
C VAL A 462 7.06 24.36 -12.31
N SER A 463 6.89 25.43 -11.53
CA SER A 463 5.75 26.33 -11.57
C SER A 463 5.38 26.69 -13.02
N TYR A 464 4.23 26.23 -13.51
CA TYR A 464 3.63 26.80 -14.72
C TYR A 464 3.00 28.15 -14.35
N GLY A 465 3.78 29.21 -14.59
CA GLY A 465 3.33 30.59 -14.45
C GLY A 465 2.11 30.87 -15.32
N SER A 466 1.03 31.31 -14.67
CA SER A 466 -0.15 31.87 -15.32
C SER A 466 0.22 33.13 -16.11
N GLY A 467 0.21 33.03 -17.44
CA GLY A 467 0.29 34.16 -18.37
C GLY A 467 -1.07 34.44 -18.97
N GLY A 468 -1.79 35.44 -18.45
CA GLY A 468 -3.03 35.92 -19.05
C GLY A 468 -2.77 36.81 -20.27
N HIS A 469 -3.66 36.74 -21.27
CA HIS A 469 -4.25 37.89 -22.00
C HIS A 469 -5.10 37.40 -23.19
N GLY A 470 -6.23 38.07 -23.41
CA GLY A 470 -6.69 38.38 -24.78
C GLY A 470 -7.99 37.74 -25.24
N THR A 471 -9.07 38.50 -25.09
CA THR A 471 -10.37 38.37 -25.75
C THR A 471 -10.29 38.10 -27.27
N GLY A 472 -11.17 37.23 -27.79
CA GLY A 472 -11.38 37.07 -29.22
C GLY A 472 -12.62 36.24 -29.55
N THR A 473 -13.69 36.92 -29.97
CA THR A 473 -14.98 36.37 -30.42
C THR A 473 -14.85 35.47 -31.65
N GLY A 474 -15.62 34.37 -31.69
CA GLY A 474 -15.78 33.55 -32.89
C GLY A 474 -16.95 32.57 -32.80
N THR A 475 -18.12 32.98 -33.27
CA THR A 475 -19.32 32.16 -33.49
C THR A 475 -19.21 31.26 -34.72
N VAL A 476 -19.45 29.95 -34.58
CA VAL A 476 -20.01 29.01 -35.59
C VAL A 476 -20.58 27.83 -34.77
N GLY A 477 -21.81 27.30 -34.86
CA GLY A 477 -22.84 27.34 -35.89
C GLY A 477 -23.10 25.93 -36.43
N GLY A 478 -24.05 25.18 -35.85
CA GLY A 478 -24.59 23.90 -36.37
C GLY A 478 -24.62 22.80 -35.30
N GLY A 479 -25.73 22.16 -34.90
CA GLY A 479 -27.07 22.03 -35.49
C GLY A 479 -27.29 20.60 -35.98
N TYR A 480 -27.91 19.73 -35.17
CA TYR A 480 -28.66 18.51 -35.56
C TYR A 480 -29.50 18.02 -34.35
N PRO A 481 -30.60 17.28 -34.57
CA PRO A 481 -31.89 17.62 -33.97
C PRO A 481 -32.41 16.57 -32.99
N SER A 482 -33.30 17.03 -32.12
CA SER A 482 -34.24 16.24 -31.34
C SER A 482 -35.35 15.67 -32.23
N GLU A 483 -35.68 14.39 -32.08
CA GLU A 483 -37.01 13.88 -32.38
C GLU A 483 -37.59 13.14 -31.17
N THR A 484 -38.89 13.33 -31.00
CA THR A 484 -39.74 12.86 -29.91
C THR A 484 -40.85 11.99 -30.48
N GLY A 485 -41.39 11.09 -29.63
CA GLY A 485 -42.65 10.38 -29.83
C GLY A 485 -42.47 8.86 -29.96
N SER A 486 -43.34 7.98 -29.47
CA SER A 486 -44.57 8.11 -28.69
C SER A 486 -44.99 6.67 -28.27
N SER A 487 -45.62 6.56 -27.10
CA SER A 487 -46.62 5.59 -26.60
C SER A 487 -46.81 4.18 -27.20
N GLY A 488 -47.04 3.20 -26.32
CA GLY A 488 -47.95 2.08 -26.62
C GLY A 488 -47.81 0.79 -25.78
N HIS A 489 -48.78 0.60 -24.88
CA HIS A 489 -49.48 -0.65 -24.51
C HIS A 489 -48.90 -1.65 -23.48
N ASP A 490 -49.74 -1.84 -22.44
CA ASP A 490 -49.87 -2.96 -21.52
C ASP A 490 -50.14 -4.30 -22.23
N ASP A 491 -49.70 -5.41 -21.63
CA ASP A 491 -50.58 -6.54 -21.30
C ASP A 491 -49.92 -7.47 -20.28
N GLY A 492 -50.71 -7.88 -19.28
CA GLY A 492 -50.33 -8.81 -18.22
C GLY A 492 -50.41 -10.28 -18.62
N GLY A 493 -49.88 -11.13 -17.76
CA GLY A 493 -49.98 -12.58 -17.84
C GLY A 493 -49.64 -13.20 -16.49
N ASP A 494 -50.68 -13.63 -15.79
CA ASP A 494 -50.68 -14.37 -14.53
C ASP A 494 -50.00 -15.75 -14.67
N ASP A 495 -49.35 -16.21 -13.59
CA ASP A 495 -49.30 -17.64 -13.28
C ASP A 495 -49.34 -17.83 -11.75
N GLU A 496 -50.46 -18.39 -11.30
CA GLU A 496 -50.73 -18.90 -9.96
C GLU A 496 -49.92 -20.18 -9.72
N ASP A 497 -49.34 -20.37 -8.53
CA ASP A 497 -49.26 -21.72 -7.95
C ASP A 497 -49.17 -21.73 -6.41
N GLN A 498 -50.32 -22.06 -5.83
CA GLN A 498 -50.59 -22.99 -4.73
C GLN A 498 -49.88 -22.88 -3.36
N ASP A 499 -50.69 -22.33 -2.44
CA ASP A 499 -50.86 -22.63 -1.03
C ASP A 499 -50.53 -24.07 -0.60
N THR A 500 -49.58 -24.22 0.33
CA THR A 500 -49.56 -25.33 1.29
C THR A 500 -49.43 -24.80 2.72
N THR A 501 -50.58 -24.73 3.37
CA THR A 501 -50.77 -24.43 4.79
C THR A 501 -50.11 -25.48 5.69
N SER A 502 -49.10 -25.07 6.47
CA SER A 502 -48.62 -25.82 7.63
C SER A 502 -48.71 -24.97 8.90
N LYS A 503 -49.46 -25.49 9.87
CA LYS A 503 -49.78 -24.86 11.17
C LYS A 503 -48.51 -24.62 11.99
N LEU A 504 -48.16 -23.36 12.22
CA LEU A 504 -47.21 -22.99 13.27
C LEU A 504 -47.89 -23.09 14.65
N THR A 505 -47.54 -24.14 15.39
CA THR A 505 -47.70 -24.18 16.85
C THR A 505 -46.66 -23.26 17.48
N THR A 506 -47.13 -22.26 18.22
CA THR A 506 -46.33 -21.37 19.06
C THR A 506 -45.64 -22.14 20.19
N ARG A 507 -44.32 -22.33 20.08
CA ARG A 507 -43.45 -22.60 21.23
C ARG A 507 -42.73 -21.32 21.59
N SER A 508 -43.15 -20.73 22.70
CA SER A 508 -42.44 -19.66 23.40
C SER A 508 -41.08 -20.17 23.89
N SER A 509 -40.00 -19.67 23.29
CA SER A 509 -38.63 -19.78 23.81
C SER A 509 -38.41 -18.73 24.92
N PRO A 510 -37.62 -19.02 25.95
CA PRO A 510 -37.36 -18.05 27.01
C PRO A 510 -36.49 -16.93 26.47
N SER A 511 -37.00 -15.70 26.58
CA SER A 511 -36.24 -14.47 26.43
C SER A 511 -35.13 -14.43 27.48
N SER A 512 -33.88 -14.42 27.02
CA SER A 512 -32.73 -13.93 27.79
C SER A 512 -31.79 -13.16 26.88
N ASN A 513 -32.28 -12.10 26.24
CA ASN A 513 -31.41 -11.12 25.57
C ASN A 513 -30.84 -10.18 26.64
N ALA A 514 -29.79 -10.63 27.33
CA ALA A 514 -28.82 -9.68 27.84
C ALA A 514 -28.11 -9.04 26.62
N PRO A 515 -27.86 -7.71 26.59
CA PRO A 515 -27.08 -7.11 25.52
C PRO A 515 -25.72 -7.82 25.46
N THR A 516 -25.38 -8.41 24.31
CA THR A 516 -24.02 -8.89 24.06
C THR A 516 -23.10 -7.68 24.13
N LYS A 517 -22.19 -7.68 25.11
CA LYS A 517 -21.19 -6.62 25.21
C LYS A 517 -20.23 -6.79 24.05
N THR A 518 -20.07 -5.75 23.22
CA THR A 518 -19.08 -5.74 22.14
C THR A 518 -17.84 -4.94 22.56
N LYS A 519 -16.71 -5.26 21.94
CA LYS A 519 -15.46 -4.48 22.03
C LYS A 519 -14.91 -4.24 20.63
N SER A 520 -14.22 -3.12 20.45
CA SER A 520 -13.53 -2.79 19.21
C SER A 520 -12.04 -3.13 19.27
N TYR A 521 -11.52 -3.56 18.13
CA TYR A 521 -10.11 -3.90 17.91
C TYR A 521 -9.68 -3.31 16.56
N ILE A 522 -8.38 -3.14 16.39
CA ILE A 522 -7.78 -2.76 15.11
C ILE A 522 -6.92 -3.90 14.57
N ARG A 523 -7.11 -4.19 13.28
CA ARG A 523 -6.31 -5.15 12.51
C ARG A 523 -5.59 -4.41 11.39
N ILE A 524 -4.29 -4.67 11.22
CA ILE A 524 -3.46 -4.08 10.17
C ILE A 524 -3.22 -5.13 9.09
N LEU A 525 -3.34 -4.73 7.82
CA LEU A 525 -2.98 -5.56 6.68
C LEU A 525 -1.99 -4.84 5.77
N LEU A 526 -0.91 -5.52 5.40
CA LEU A 526 -0.01 -5.09 4.33
C LEU A 526 -0.26 -5.97 3.11
N ASN A 527 -0.70 -5.37 2.00
CA ASN A 527 -1.09 -6.08 0.78
C ASN A 527 -1.99 -7.32 1.07
N ASP A 528 -3.06 -7.14 1.84
CA ASP A 528 -4.02 -8.19 2.22
C ASP A 528 -3.53 -9.27 3.22
N ALA A 529 -2.26 -9.25 3.64
CA ALA A 529 -1.74 -10.12 4.68
C ALA A 529 -1.82 -9.44 6.06
N VAL A 530 -2.22 -10.17 7.10
CA VAL A 530 -2.33 -9.63 8.46
C VAL A 530 -0.94 -9.42 9.05
N TYR A 531 -0.70 -8.23 9.60
CA TYR A 531 0.51 -7.89 10.34
C TYR A 531 0.16 -7.53 11.79
N THR A 532 0.92 -8.07 12.72
CA THR A 532 0.75 -7.84 14.16
C THR A 532 1.63 -6.72 14.64
N ILE A 533 1.17 -6.00 15.67
CA ILE A 533 2.00 -5.07 16.44
C ILE A 533 2.61 -5.89 17.58
N PRO A 534 3.94 -6.00 17.70
CA PRO A 534 4.56 -6.90 18.69
C PRO A 534 4.09 -6.64 20.13
N SER A 535 3.90 -5.37 20.49
CA SER A 535 3.42 -4.94 21.80
C SER A 535 1.90 -5.05 21.99
N CYS A 536 1.11 -5.26 20.92
CA CYS A 536 -0.34 -5.24 20.98
C CYS A 536 -1.02 -6.21 19.99
N GLN A 537 -1.34 -7.41 20.48
CA GLN A 537 -1.92 -8.50 19.66
C GLN A 537 -2.88 -9.40 20.46
N SER A 538 -3.51 -8.84 21.51
CA SER A 538 -4.35 -9.62 22.45
C SER A 538 -5.81 -9.81 22.00
N GLY A 539 -6.20 -9.25 20.86
CA GLY A 539 -7.55 -9.33 20.29
C GLY A 539 -7.75 -10.52 19.33
N PRO A 540 -8.99 -10.75 18.89
CA PRO A 540 -9.32 -11.82 17.93
C PRO A 540 -8.52 -11.69 16.61
N GLY A 541 -8.00 -12.81 16.12
CA GLY A 541 -7.14 -12.79 14.91
C GLY A 541 -5.83 -12.01 15.10
N SER A 542 -5.30 -11.98 16.33
CA SER A 542 -4.11 -11.23 16.74
C SER A 542 -4.21 -9.73 16.51
N SER A 543 -5.44 -9.19 16.53
CA SER A 543 -5.70 -7.75 16.47
C SER A 543 -5.28 -7.04 17.78
N CYS A 544 -5.14 -5.72 17.75
CA CYS A 544 -4.88 -4.91 18.94
C CYS A 544 -6.21 -4.36 19.50
N PRO A 545 -6.49 -4.42 20.82
CA PRO A 545 -7.61 -3.66 21.40
C PRO A 545 -7.53 -2.18 21.03
N MET A 546 -8.66 -1.59 20.60
CA MET A 546 -8.65 -0.24 20.03
C MET A 546 -8.11 0.82 21.01
N ASP A 547 -8.45 0.71 22.30
CA ASP A 547 -7.95 1.60 23.36
C ASP A 547 -6.45 1.49 23.57
N GLN A 548 -5.89 0.28 23.48
CA GLN A 548 -4.45 0.06 23.55
C GLN A 548 -3.72 0.62 22.33
N TYR A 549 -4.31 0.53 21.14
CA TYR A 549 -3.68 1.09 19.94
C TYR A 549 -3.71 2.63 19.95
N VAL A 550 -4.82 3.23 20.40
CA VAL A 550 -4.90 4.69 20.61
C VAL A 550 -3.81 5.14 21.58
N GLN A 551 -3.59 4.40 22.68
CA GLN A 551 -2.52 4.70 23.62
C GLN A 551 -1.12 4.52 22.99
N TYR A 552 -0.89 3.45 22.23
CA TYR A 552 0.35 3.23 21.49
C TYR A 552 0.68 4.41 20.57
N MET A 553 -0.30 4.89 19.80
CA MET A 553 -0.11 6.06 18.93
C MET A 553 0.17 7.35 19.72
N ALA A 554 -0.49 7.55 20.86
CA ALA A 554 -0.25 8.71 21.71
C ALA A 554 1.17 8.70 22.32
N ASP A 555 1.64 7.53 22.77
CA ASP A 555 2.99 7.35 23.29
C ASP A 555 4.03 7.60 22.19
N LYS A 556 3.79 7.08 20.98
CA LYS A 556 4.66 7.28 19.81
C LYS A 556 4.76 8.74 19.40
N MET A 557 3.63 9.45 19.30
CA MET A 557 3.59 10.90 19.05
C MET A 557 4.35 11.71 20.12
N ALA A 558 4.26 11.28 21.40
CA ALA A 558 5.00 11.93 22.48
C ALA A 558 6.52 11.69 22.39
N GLU A 559 6.94 10.48 22.00
CA GLU A 559 8.34 10.13 21.80
C GLU A 559 8.97 10.86 20.60
N GLU A 560 8.25 10.93 19.48
CA GLU A 560 8.73 11.55 18.24
C GLU A 560 8.78 13.08 18.30
N GLY A 561 8.00 13.68 19.20
CA GLY A 561 7.99 15.11 19.45
C GLY A 561 7.16 15.91 18.44
N ASN A 562 7.47 17.20 18.31
CA ASN A 562 6.67 18.11 17.49
C ASN A 562 7.13 18.09 16.03
N TRP A 563 6.24 17.63 15.14
CA TRP A 563 6.49 17.54 13.69
C TRP A 563 6.99 18.87 13.09
N MET A 564 6.35 20.00 13.42
CA MET A 564 6.73 21.33 12.88
C MET A 564 8.17 21.70 13.26
N THR A 565 8.59 21.37 14.48
CA THR A 565 9.96 21.57 14.97
C THR A 565 10.93 20.63 14.27
N ASN A 566 10.59 19.35 14.17
CA ASN A 566 11.40 18.33 13.51
C ASN A 566 11.67 18.68 12.03
N CYS A 567 10.66 19.24 11.37
CA CYS A 567 10.72 19.69 9.98
C CYS A 567 11.32 21.08 9.79
N ASN A 568 11.62 21.82 10.86
CA ASN A 568 12.07 23.22 10.79
C ASN A 568 11.10 24.10 9.98
N VAL A 569 9.80 23.97 10.23
CA VAL A 569 8.78 24.83 9.63
C VAL A 569 8.88 26.23 10.22
N THR A 570 9.10 27.22 9.35
CA THR A 570 9.25 28.64 9.75
C THR A 570 8.08 29.52 9.32
N ASP A 571 7.15 28.98 8.54
CA ASP A 571 5.96 29.72 8.10
C ASP A 571 5.04 29.95 9.30
N SER A 572 4.67 31.21 9.54
CA SER A 572 3.79 31.61 10.65
C SER A 572 2.32 31.24 10.42
N ASP A 573 1.94 31.03 9.16
CA ASP A 573 0.58 30.69 8.76
C ASP A 573 0.36 29.16 8.70
N ALA A 574 1.42 28.38 8.91
CA ALA A 574 1.34 26.92 9.00
C ALA A 574 0.51 26.46 10.22
N PRO A 575 -0.13 25.28 10.15
CA PRO A 575 -0.84 24.69 11.27
C PRO A 575 0.06 24.55 12.50
N SER A 576 -0.53 24.71 13.69
CA SER A 576 0.20 24.46 14.95
C SER A 576 0.57 22.99 15.16
N LYS A 577 -0.03 22.07 14.39
CA LYS A 577 0.16 20.62 14.46
C LYS A 577 -0.01 20.01 13.07
N ALA A 578 0.84 19.05 12.73
CA ALA A 578 0.64 18.16 11.59
C ALA A 578 -0.52 17.18 11.90
N GLY A 579 -1.14 16.62 10.86
CA GLY A 579 -2.29 15.72 10.99
C GLY A 579 -2.94 15.37 9.66
N ALA A 580 -4.23 15.02 9.71
CA ALA A 580 -5.05 14.67 8.56
C ALA A 580 -6.46 15.27 8.64
N SER A 581 -6.54 16.57 8.97
CA SER A 581 -7.83 17.25 9.17
C SER A 581 -8.69 17.26 7.90
N PHE A 582 -8.08 17.17 6.72
CA PHE A 582 -8.74 17.06 5.42
C PHE A 582 -9.67 15.84 5.27
N PHE A 583 -9.59 14.85 6.18
CA PHE A 583 -10.60 13.80 6.25
C PHE A 583 -11.96 14.33 6.69
N LYS A 584 -11.98 15.31 7.59
CA LYS A 584 -13.20 15.80 8.27
C LYS A 584 -13.55 17.22 7.90
N ASP A 585 -12.62 17.97 7.32
CA ASP A 585 -12.82 19.35 6.90
C ASP A 585 -12.41 19.52 5.44
N LEU A 586 -13.39 19.64 4.56
CA LEU A 586 -13.16 19.85 3.13
C LEU A 586 -13.10 21.34 2.77
N THR A 587 -13.15 22.27 3.72
CA THR A 587 -13.23 23.71 3.43
C THR A 587 -11.89 24.31 3.02
N GLY A 588 -10.78 23.63 3.32
CA GLY A 588 -9.40 24.06 3.02
C GLY A 588 -9.22 24.47 1.56
N ASP A 589 -8.49 25.55 1.33
CA ASP A 589 -8.21 26.06 -0.02
C ASP A 589 -7.21 25.19 -0.80
N TYR A 590 -6.45 24.35 -0.08
CA TYR A 590 -5.55 23.32 -0.57
C TYR A 590 -6.27 22.02 -0.99
N ILE A 591 -7.60 22.02 -0.97
CA ILE A 591 -8.45 20.89 -1.37
C ILE A 591 -9.21 21.20 -2.65
N GLU A 592 -9.09 20.31 -3.63
CA GLU A 592 -9.90 20.27 -4.85
C GLU A 592 -10.81 19.03 -4.86
N ILE A 593 -12.06 19.20 -5.33
CA ILE A 593 -12.96 18.07 -5.55
C ILE A 593 -12.97 17.71 -7.03
N VAL A 594 -12.55 16.48 -7.30
CA VAL A 594 -12.36 15.94 -8.64
C VAL A 594 -13.36 14.81 -8.90
N GLU A 595 -13.98 14.81 -10.09
CA GLU A 595 -14.89 13.73 -10.49
C GLU A 595 -14.14 12.45 -10.92
N PRO A 596 -14.74 11.26 -10.71
CA PRO A 596 -14.21 9.99 -11.17
C PRO A 596 -13.87 9.98 -12.65
#